data_AF-A0A7I8N2F7-F1
#
_entry.id   AF-A0A7I8N2F7-F1
#
_cell.length_a   1.000
_cell.length_b   1.000
_cell.length_c   1.000
_cell.angle_alpha   90.00
_cell.angle_beta   90.00
_cell.angle_gamma   90.00
#
_symmetry.space_group_name_H-M   'P 1'
#
loop_
_entity.id
_entity.type
_entity.pdbx_description
1 polymer ?
#
loop_
_entity_poly.entity_id
_entity_poly.type
_entity_poly.pdbx_seq_one_letter_code
_entity_poly.pdbx_strand_id
1 'polypeptide(L)'
;MTKPLQQHPFEKRIKRHVVGPSQAFFVITAPGLAPLCLNELHQLPLGISNAAVMEGGVAFTGRLPDCYRSNLHLRTASRILMRIGHFRAIEFHSLERHINEFPWELYLWPGTPVKLRVTCRRSRLYHSRAVRERFETGIQASSLQGLQPLRCR
;
A
#
# COMPACT_ATOMS: atom_id res chain seq x y z
N MET A 1 12.20 -22.20 23.05
CA MET A 1 10.72 -22.05 22.98
C MET A 1 10.40 -20.57 23.12
N THR A 2 10.27 -19.89 21.99
CA THR A 2 9.97 -18.45 21.88
C THR A 2 8.60 -18.19 22.49
N LYS A 3 8.58 -17.38 23.55
CA LYS A 3 7.37 -16.87 24.21
C LYS A 3 6.43 -16.32 23.11
N PRO A 4 5.14 -16.68 23.06
CA PRO A 4 4.23 -16.05 22.10
C PRO A 4 4.27 -14.55 22.37
N LEU A 5 4.60 -13.75 21.35
CA LEU A 5 4.58 -12.30 21.42
C LEU A 5 3.23 -11.92 22.05
N GLN A 6 3.27 -11.15 23.13
CA GLN A 6 2.06 -10.71 23.80
C GLN A 6 1.16 -10.04 22.75
N GLN A 7 -0.09 -10.50 22.67
CA GLN A 7 -1.06 -10.05 21.67
C GLN A 7 -1.44 -8.60 21.94
N HIS A 8 -0.59 -7.67 21.51
CA HIS A 8 -0.78 -6.24 21.72
C HIS A 8 -2.02 -5.75 20.95
N PRO A 9 -2.77 -4.75 21.48
CA PRO A 9 -3.91 -4.14 20.79
C PRO A 9 -3.63 -3.73 19.34
N PHE A 10 -2.38 -3.39 19.04
CA PHE A 10 -1.88 -3.02 17.73
C PHE A 10 -1.93 -4.17 16.69
N GLU A 11 -1.51 -5.39 17.06
CA GLU A 11 -1.59 -6.54 16.15
C GLU A 11 -3.03 -6.85 15.76
N LYS A 12 -3.97 -6.69 16.70
CA LYS A 12 -5.41 -6.83 16.42
C LYS A 12 -5.89 -5.76 15.43
N ARG A 13 -5.39 -4.52 15.51
CA ARG A 13 -5.69 -3.47 14.53
C ARG A 13 -5.14 -3.81 13.15
N ILE A 14 -3.89 -4.27 13.04
CA ILE A 14 -3.30 -4.70 11.75
C ILE A 14 -4.13 -5.84 11.14
N LYS A 15 -4.48 -6.86 11.94
CA LYS A 15 -5.30 -7.97 11.46
C LYS A 15 -6.67 -7.51 10.94
N ARG A 16 -7.31 -6.57 11.63
CA ARG A 16 -8.64 -6.05 11.23
C ARG A 16 -8.61 -5.19 9.97
N HIS A 17 -7.57 -4.37 9.78
CA HIS A 17 -7.57 -3.36 8.71
C HIS A 17 -6.71 -3.74 7.50
N VAL A 18 -5.65 -4.54 7.70
CA VAL A 18 -4.66 -4.81 6.65
C VAL A 18 -4.74 -6.27 6.18
N VAL A 19 -4.61 -7.24 7.11
CA VAL A 19 -4.46 -8.67 6.75
C VAL A 19 -5.81 -9.39 6.54
N GLY A 20 -6.81 -9.03 7.33
CA GLY A 20 -8.16 -9.58 7.31
C GLY A 20 -8.89 -9.32 5.99
N PRO A 21 -9.15 -8.05 5.65
CA PRO A 21 -9.97 -7.70 4.50
C PRO A 21 -9.22 -7.93 3.18
N SER A 22 -9.99 -8.02 2.09
CA SER A 22 -9.43 -8.01 0.75
C SER A 22 -9.05 -6.59 0.36
N GLN A 23 -7.85 -6.44 -0.21
CA GLN A 23 -7.25 -5.19 -0.65
C GLN A 23 -7.21 -5.14 -2.18
N ALA A 24 -7.19 -3.92 -2.72
CA ALA A 24 -6.96 -3.71 -4.14
C ALA A 24 -5.46 -3.69 -4.45
N PHE A 25 -5.04 -4.52 -5.40
CA PHE A 25 -3.67 -4.64 -5.87
C PHE A 25 -3.56 -4.30 -7.35
N PHE A 26 -2.36 -3.86 -7.75
CA PHE A 26 -2.00 -3.58 -9.12
C PHE A 26 -0.65 -4.19 -9.47
N VAL A 27 -0.64 -5.13 -10.40
CA VAL A 27 0.56 -5.76 -10.94
C VAL A 27 1.03 -4.97 -12.14
N ILE A 28 2.23 -4.39 -12.05
CA ILE A 28 2.85 -3.68 -13.16
C ILE A 28 3.58 -4.70 -14.03
N THR A 29 3.33 -4.67 -15.33
CA THR A 29 3.95 -5.56 -16.32
C THR A 29 4.60 -4.77 -17.44
N ALA A 30 5.50 -5.40 -18.19
CA ALA A 30 5.98 -4.82 -19.44
C ALA A 30 4.82 -4.69 -20.46
N PRO A 31 4.90 -3.74 -21.42
CA PRO A 31 3.91 -3.60 -22.48
C PRO A 31 3.67 -4.94 -23.21
N GLY A 32 2.41 -5.29 -23.45
CA GLY A 32 2.03 -6.54 -24.12
C GLY A 32 1.97 -7.79 -23.21
N LEU A 33 2.55 -7.76 -22.01
CA LEU A 33 2.53 -8.92 -21.10
C LEU A 33 1.32 -8.98 -20.16
N ALA A 34 0.49 -7.93 -20.10
CA ALA A 34 -0.63 -7.89 -19.17
C ALA A 34 -1.63 -9.07 -19.34
N PRO A 35 -2.00 -9.51 -20.57
CA PRO A 35 -2.87 -10.67 -20.73
C PRO A 35 -2.22 -11.99 -20.25
N LEU A 36 -0.92 -12.16 -20.50
CA LEU A 36 -0.18 -13.32 -20.02
C LEU A 36 -0.12 -13.34 -18.48
N CYS A 37 0.14 -12.19 -17.87
CA CYS A 37 0.15 -12.03 -16.42
C CYS A 37 -1.22 -12.34 -15.78
N LEU A 38 -2.31 -11.96 -16.46
CA LEU A 38 -3.67 -12.27 -16.00
C LEU A 38 -3.91 -13.79 -16.03
N ASN A 39 -3.45 -14.48 -17.08
CA ASN A 39 -3.54 -15.94 -17.17
C ASN A 39 -2.73 -16.63 -16.07
N GLU A 40 -1.50 -16.17 -15.81
CA GLU A 40 -0.69 -16.68 -14.68
C GLU A 40 -1.43 -16.50 -13.35
N LEU A 41 -2.02 -15.33 -13.10
CA LEU A 41 -2.82 -15.06 -11.89
C LEU A 41 -3.97 -16.05 -11.73
N HIS A 42 -4.68 -16.39 -12.81
CA HIS A 42 -5.81 -17.34 -12.77
C HIS A 42 -5.39 -18.80 -12.58
N GLN A 43 -4.17 -19.17 -12.95
CA GLN A 43 -3.64 -20.52 -12.76
C GLN A 43 -3.20 -20.78 -11.30
N LEU A 44 -2.97 -19.72 -10.53
CA LEU A 44 -2.56 -19.85 -9.13
C LEU A 44 -3.77 -20.14 -8.22
N PRO A 45 -3.61 -20.99 -7.19
CA PRO A 45 -4.66 -21.27 -6.22
C PRO A 45 -4.80 -20.10 -5.22
N LEU A 46 -5.37 -18.99 -5.69
CA LEU A 46 -5.54 -17.74 -4.94
C LEU A 46 -7.02 -17.38 -4.76
N GLY A 47 -7.34 -16.75 -3.63
CA GLY A 47 -8.67 -16.22 -3.35
C GLY A 47 -8.92 -14.84 -3.96
N ILE A 48 -8.53 -14.63 -5.22
CA ILE A 48 -8.60 -13.32 -5.88
C ILE A 48 -9.94 -13.10 -6.61
N SER A 49 -10.33 -11.83 -6.74
CA SER A 49 -11.51 -11.38 -7.48
C SER A 49 -11.23 -10.12 -8.28
N ASN A 50 -12.13 -9.77 -9.21
CA ASN A 50 -12.03 -8.56 -10.06
C ASN A 50 -10.68 -8.44 -10.78
N ALA A 51 -10.09 -9.57 -11.20
CA ALA A 51 -8.85 -9.59 -11.94
C ALA A 51 -9.10 -9.11 -13.38
N ALA A 52 -8.47 -8.03 -13.80
CA ALA A 52 -8.68 -7.44 -15.11
C ALA A 52 -7.40 -6.77 -15.65
N VAL A 53 -7.20 -6.88 -16.97
CA VAL A 53 -6.15 -6.11 -17.66
C VAL A 53 -6.52 -4.63 -17.63
N MET A 54 -5.54 -3.80 -17.29
CA MET A 54 -5.63 -2.35 -17.32
C MET A 54 -4.44 -1.77 -18.09
N GLU A 55 -4.48 -0.48 -18.37
CA GLU A 55 -3.33 0.21 -18.96
C GLU A 55 -2.09 0.06 -18.05
N GLY A 56 -1.03 -0.57 -18.58
CA GLY A 56 0.24 -0.76 -17.88
C GLY A 56 0.29 -1.96 -16.91
N GLY A 57 -0.74 -2.80 -16.82
CA GLY A 57 -0.71 -3.93 -15.90
C GLY A 57 -2.02 -4.69 -15.72
N VAL A 58 -2.13 -5.39 -14.59
CA VAL A 58 -3.32 -6.15 -14.17
C VAL A 58 -3.77 -5.68 -12.79
N ALA A 59 -5.03 -5.28 -12.66
CA ALA A 59 -5.64 -5.00 -11.36
C ALA A 59 -6.32 -6.25 -10.83
N PHE A 60 -6.26 -6.50 -9.53
CA PHE A 60 -7.02 -7.56 -8.87
C PHE A 60 -7.32 -7.19 -7.41
N THR A 61 -8.28 -7.88 -6.81
CA THR A 61 -8.62 -7.77 -5.39
C THR A 61 -8.31 -9.10 -4.70
N GLY A 62 -7.72 -9.09 -3.51
CA GLY A 62 -7.37 -10.31 -2.79
C GLY A 62 -6.90 -10.01 -1.38
N ARG A 63 -6.56 -11.03 -0.59
CA ARG A 63 -6.02 -10.80 0.76
C ARG A 63 -4.50 -10.64 0.69
N LEU A 64 -3.91 -10.16 1.77
CA LEU A 64 -2.45 -9.99 1.84
C LEU A 64 -1.65 -11.28 1.57
N PRO A 65 -2.08 -12.48 2.04
CA PRO A 65 -1.44 -13.74 1.67
C PRO A 65 -1.49 -14.05 0.17
N ASP A 66 -2.57 -13.68 -0.52
CA ASP A 66 -2.68 -13.85 -1.97
C ASP A 66 -1.65 -12.96 -2.67
N CYS A 67 -1.48 -11.71 -2.22
CA CYS A 67 -0.44 -10.82 -2.75
C CYS A 67 0.98 -11.38 -2.55
N TYR A 68 1.28 -11.99 -1.40
CA TYR A 68 2.57 -12.64 -1.19
C TYR A 68 2.79 -13.80 -2.16
N ARG A 69 1.79 -14.67 -2.34
CA ARG A 69 1.86 -15.76 -3.31
C ARG A 69 2.01 -15.24 -4.75
N SER A 70 1.26 -14.21 -5.12
CA SER A 70 1.40 -13.57 -6.43
C SER A 70 2.82 -13.03 -6.65
N ASN A 71 3.42 -12.37 -5.65
CA ASN A 71 4.81 -11.88 -5.77
C ASN A 71 5.82 -13.03 -5.96
N LEU A 72 5.58 -14.20 -5.37
CA LEU A 72 6.48 -15.34 -5.46
C LEU A 72 6.34 -16.12 -6.77
N HIS A 73 5.14 -16.15 -7.36
CA HIS A 73 4.84 -17.04 -8.49
C HIS A 73 4.70 -16.35 -9.84
N LEU A 74 4.37 -15.06 -9.89
CA LEU A 74 4.24 -14.34 -11.16
C LEU A 74 5.62 -14.09 -11.77
N ARG A 75 5.78 -14.50 -13.04
CA ARG A 75 7.04 -14.36 -13.77
C ARG A 75 7.04 -13.14 -14.68
N THR A 76 5.86 -12.70 -15.09
CA THR A 76 5.67 -11.52 -15.94
C THR A 76 5.55 -10.20 -15.17
N ALA A 77 5.40 -10.27 -13.85
CA ALA A 77 5.21 -9.12 -12.99
C ALA A 77 6.54 -8.40 -12.69
N SER A 78 6.61 -7.09 -12.90
CA SER A 78 7.76 -6.27 -12.48
C SER A 78 7.67 -5.87 -11.01
N ARG A 79 6.46 -5.57 -10.52
CA ARG A 79 6.16 -5.25 -9.11
C ARG A 79 4.66 -5.30 -8.86
N ILE A 80 4.27 -5.61 -7.62
CA ILE A 80 2.89 -5.55 -7.16
C ILE A 80 2.73 -4.40 -6.18
N LEU A 81 1.76 -3.53 -6.43
CA LEU A 81 1.43 -2.39 -5.58
C LEU A 81 0.12 -2.65 -4.84
N MET A 82 0.07 -2.32 -3.56
CA MET A 82 -1.17 -2.32 -2.77
C MET A 82 -1.72 -0.90 -2.68
N ARG A 83 -3.02 -0.73 -2.95
CA ARG A 83 -3.68 0.56 -2.75
C ARG A 83 -4.04 0.72 -1.27
N ILE A 84 -3.30 1.56 -0.56
CA ILE A 84 -3.50 1.80 0.88
C ILE A 84 -4.56 2.88 1.19
N GLY A 85 -4.92 3.71 0.21
CA GLY A 85 -5.89 4.79 0.40
C GLY A 85 -6.34 5.42 -0.92
N HIS A 86 -7.50 6.06 -0.88
CA HIS A 86 -8.05 6.86 -1.97
C HIS A 86 -8.89 7.99 -1.37
N PHE A 87 -8.66 9.22 -1.81
CA PHE A 87 -9.38 10.39 -1.35
C PHE A 87 -9.36 11.49 -2.42
N ARG A 88 -10.31 12.43 -2.31
CA ARG A 88 -10.39 13.60 -3.19
C ARG A 88 -9.77 14.79 -2.48
N ALA A 89 -8.69 15.33 -3.07
CA ALA A 89 -8.05 16.55 -2.60
C ALA A 89 -7.97 17.57 -3.74
N ILE A 90 -8.62 18.71 -3.56
CA ILE A 90 -8.63 19.80 -4.55
C ILE A 90 -7.62 20.89 -4.16
N GLU A 91 -7.45 21.09 -2.86
CA GLU A 91 -6.63 22.13 -2.25
C GLU A 91 -5.57 21.50 -1.34
N PHE A 92 -4.45 22.19 -1.13
CA PHE A 92 -3.36 21.69 -0.29
C PHE A 92 -3.79 21.44 1.15
N HIS A 93 -4.62 22.30 1.73
CA HIS A 93 -5.16 22.10 3.08
C HIS A 93 -5.95 20.79 3.19
N SER A 94 -6.79 20.48 2.20
CA SER A 94 -7.52 19.22 2.16
C SER A 94 -6.57 18.02 2.06
N LEU A 95 -5.52 18.12 1.26
CA LEU A 95 -4.51 17.07 1.11
C LEU A 95 -3.78 16.81 2.44
N GLU A 96 -3.29 17.87 3.08
CA GLU A 96 -2.57 17.81 4.35
C GLU A 96 -3.43 17.21 5.47
N ARG A 97 -4.72 17.58 5.53
CA ARG A 97 -5.67 16.95 6.45
C ARG A 97 -5.74 15.44 6.26
N HIS A 98 -5.96 14.96 5.03
CA HIS A 98 -6.05 13.53 4.75
C HIS A 98 -4.73 12.80 5.05
N ILE A 99 -3.58 13.43 4.79
CA ILE A 99 -2.27 12.85 5.11
C ILE A 99 -2.14 12.68 6.63
N ASN A 100 -2.49 13.69 7.43
CA ASN A 100 -2.35 13.64 8.88
C ASN A 100 -3.34 12.68 9.55
N GLU A 101 -4.54 12.54 9.01
CA GLU A 101 -5.57 11.62 9.53
C GLU A 101 -5.33 10.15 9.12
N PHE A 102 -4.45 9.90 8.15
CA PHE A 102 -4.20 8.55 7.65
C PHE A 102 -3.46 7.72 8.71
N PRO A 103 -3.89 6.47 8.99
CA PRO A 103 -3.30 5.63 10.03
C PRO A 103 -1.98 4.99 9.56
N TRP A 104 -0.93 5.81 9.42
CA TRP A 104 0.39 5.41 8.93
C TRP A 104 1.02 4.29 9.75
N GLU A 105 0.71 4.21 11.05
CA GLU A 105 1.23 3.17 11.93
C GLU A 105 0.85 1.76 11.48
N LEU A 106 -0.23 1.60 10.72
CA LEU A 106 -0.65 0.29 10.20
C LEU A 106 0.23 -0.20 9.04
N TYR A 107 1.00 0.69 8.40
CA TYR A 107 1.74 0.40 7.17
C TYR A 107 3.23 0.68 7.27
N LEU A 108 3.65 1.63 8.12
CA LEU A 108 5.03 2.06 8.26
C LEU A 108 5.50 1.89 9.70
N TRP A 109 6.66 1.26 9.85
CA TRP A 109 7.32 1.25 11.14
C TRP A 109 7.99 2.60 11.39
N PRO A 110 7.90 3.18 12.60
CA PRO A 110 8.55 4.46 12.89
C PRO A 110 10.06 4.42 12.65
N GLY A 111 10.59 5.51 12.07
CA GLY A 111 12.00 5.61 11.68
C GLY A 111 12.36 4.90 10.37
N THR A 112 11.40 4.26 9.68
CA THR A 112 11.67 3.65 8.37
C THR A 112 11.84 4.73 7.31
N PRO A 113 12.95 4.75 6.55
CA PRO A 113 13.12 5.69 5.45
C PRO A 113 12.11 5.37 4.34
N VAL A 114 11.33 6.38 3.92
CA VAL A 114 10.31 6.23 2.88
C VAL A 114 10.78 6.90 1.59
N LYS A 115 10.73 6.16 0.47
CA LYS A 115 10.94 6.71 -0.86
C LYS A 115 9.61 7.03 -1.52
N LEU A 116 9.32 8.31 -1.72
CA LEU A 116 8.06 8.76 -2.30
C LEU A 116 8.19 9.08 -3.79
N ARG A 117 7.28 8.52 -4.59
CA ARG A 117 7.09 8.88 -6.00
C ARG A 117 5.68 9.43 -6.16
N VAL A 118 5.59 10.70 -6.56
CA VAL A 118 4.31 11.39 -6.79
C VAL A 118 4.14 11.65 -8.28
N THR A 119 2.92 11.52 -8.78
CA THR A 119 2.57 11.86 -10.17
C THR A 119 1.23 12.58 -10.16
N CYS A 120 1.19 13.76 -10.77
CA CYS A 120 -0.01 14.57 -10.91
C CYS A 120 -0.42 14.59 -12.39
N ARG A 121 -1.66 14.22 -12.71
CA ARG A 121 -2.22 14.28 -14.06
C ARG A 121 -3.62 14.86 -14.01
N ARG A 122 -3.94 15.81 -14.91
CA ARG A 122 -5.26 16.48 -15.01
C ARG A 122 -5.83 16.88 -13.64
N SER A 123 -4.98 17.44 -12.78
CA SER A 123 -5.28 17.73 -11.37
C SER A 123 -5.03 19.20 -11.06
N ARG A 124 -5.89 19.82 -10.23
CA ARG A 124 -5.69 21.21 -9.76
C ARG A 124 -4.39 21.35 -8.96
N LEU A 125 -4.01 20.33 -8.22
CA LEU A 125 -2.69 20.21 -7.58
C LEU A 125 -1.68 19.65 -8.60
N TYR A 126 -1.15 20.49 -9.48
CA TYR A 126 -0.26 20.08 -10.57
C TYR A 126 1.23 20.05 -10.18
N HIS A 127 1.62 20.76 -9.12
CA HIS A 127 3.00 20.79 -8.63
C HIS A 127 3.35 19.51 -7.87
N SER A 128 3.79 18.48 -8.60
CA SER A 128 4.17 17.17 -8.05
C SER A 128 5.22 17.26 -6.94
N ARG A 129 6.19 18.18 -7.06
CA ARG A 129 7.20 18.46 -6.02
C ARG A 129 6.56 18.97 -4.73
N ALA A 130 5.65 19.94 -4.83
CA ALA A 130 4.96 20.54 -3.70
C ALA A 130 4.06 19.52 -2.98
N VAL A 131 3.41 18.63 -3.74
CA VAL A 131 2.62 17.51 -3.19
C VAL A 131 3.54 16.52 -2.47
N ARG A 132 4.67 16.14 -3.08
CA ARG A 132 5.66 15.24 -2.45
C ARG A 132 6.16 15.80 -1.12
N GLU A 133 6.55 17.07 -1.07
CA GLU A 133 7.04 17.72 0.14
C GLU A 133 6.01 17.65 1.28
N ARG A 134 4.71 17.82 0.98
CA ARG A 134 3.64 17.72 1.98
C ARG A 134 3.44 16.31 2.50
N PHE A 135 3.55 15.30 1.64
CA PHE A 135 3.55 13.90 2.06
C PHE A 135 4.76 13.58 2.94
N GLU A 136 5.95 14.09 2.60
CA GLU A 136 7.16 13.90 3.41
C GLU A 136 6.97 14.49 4.81
N THR A 137 6.53 15.74 4.90
CA THR A 137 6.28 16.41 6.18
C THR A 137 5.21 15.69 7.01
N GLY A 138 4.09 15.30 6.39
CA GLY A 138 3.00 14.64 7.10
C GLY A 138 3.37 13.25 7.62
N ILE A 139 4.04 12.43 6.80
CA ILE A 139 4.51 11.10 7.22
C ILE A 139 5.55 11.22 8.35
N GLN A 140 6.48 12.19 8.25
CA GLN A 140 7.44 12.45 9.31
C GLN A 140 6.74 12.84 10.62
N ALA A 141 5.77 13.77 10.56
CA ALA A 141 5.00 14.18 11.73
C ALA A 141 4.23 13.01 12.38
N SER A 142 3.58 12.17 11.59
CA SER A 142 2.85 10.99 12.08
C SER A 142 3.79 9.91 12.64
N SER A 143 4.98 9.73 12.04
CA SER A 143 5.97 8.76 12.53
C SER A 143 6.52 9.11 13.92
N LEU A 144 6.47 10.38 14.31
CA LEU A 144 6.87 10.87 15.63
C LEU A 144 5.75 10.75 16.68
N GLN A 145 4.47 10.65 16.26
CA GLN A 145 3.33 10.59 17.18
C GLN A 145 2.99 9.16 17.66
N GLY A 146 3.51 8.12 16.98
CA GLY A 146 3.09 6.73 17.18
C GLY A 146 3.84 5.91 18.24
N LEU A 147 4.94 6.40 18.84
CA LEU A 147 5.70 5.61 19.81
C LEU A 147 6.28 6.47 20.96
N GLN A 148 5.79 6.23 22.18
CA GLN A 148 6.74 6.11 23.29
C GLN A 148 7.71 4.99 22.90
N PRO A 149 9.04 5.20 23.00
CA PRO A 149 9.99 4.15 22.67
C PRO A 149 9.66 2.95 23.55
N LEU A 150 9.35 1.80 22.93
CA LEU A 150 9.36 0.53 23.62
C LEU A 150 10.78 0.35 24.16
N ARG A 151 10.99 0.74 25.42
CA ARG A 151 12.21 0.44 26.17
C ARG A 151 12.25 -1.08 26.30
N CYS A 152 12.95 -1.74 25.39
CA CYS A 152 13.43 -3.08 25.63
C CYS A 152 14.39 -3.00 26.83
N ARG A 153 13.95 -3.53 27.97
CA ARG A 153 14.85 -3.97 29.05
C ARG A 153 15.28 -5.40 28.76
#